data_AF-A0A3B6VJ01-F1
#
_entry.id   AF-A0A3B6VJ01-F1
#
_cell.length_a   1.000
_cell.length_b   1.000
_cell.length_c   1.000
_cell.angle_alpha   90.00
_cell.angle_beta   90.00
_cell.angle_gamma   90.00
#
_symmetry.space_group_name_H-M   'P 1'
#
loop_
_entity.id
_entity.type
_entity.pdbx_description
1 polymer ?
#
loop_
_entity_poly.entity_id
_entity_poly.type
_entity_poly.pdbx_seq_one_letter_code
_entity_poly.pdbx_strand_id
1 'polypeptide(L)'
;MIMGTLGSINSFDNYNTRITKEEVRDKIYKDSNIEKKIKEGVEDYLDLSILKMHSDNAYSEYDYLNNYMLITTEIFEEGYVICDIHIDVNMKIYDYMPKDDNKNERYLALDNIYLMGLNLKFSLKEINDDIENIELRYFNIYGISDNLHQS
;
A
#
# COMPACT_ATOMS: atom_id res chain seq x y z
N MET A 1 -64.47 -12.62 29.70
CA MET A 1 -64.09 -12.04 28.39
C MET A 1 -63.15 -10.88 28.68
N ILE A 2 -61.84 -11.13 28.61
CA ILE A 2 -60.79 -10.11 28.76
C ILE A 2 -60.01 -10.20 27.45
N MET A 3 -60.21 -9.22 26.57
CA MET A 3 -59.39 -9.03 25.38
C MET A 3 -58.05 -8.45 25.83
N GLY A 4 -57.00 -9.26 25.76
CA GLY A 4 -55.62 -8.81 25.89
C GLY A 4 -54.95 -8.90 24.53
N THR A 5 -54.79 -7.76 23.87
CA THR A 5 -53.88 -7.58 22.73
C THR A 5 -52.45 -7.88 23.17
N LEU A 6 -51.83 -8.90 22.61
CA LEU A 6 -50.37 -8.97 22.51
C LEU A 6 -49.99 -8.91 21.04
N GLY A 7 -49.42 -7.76 20.67
CA GLY A 7 -48.79 -7.57 19.38
C GLY A 7 -47.69 -8.61 19.17
N SER A 8 -47.67 -9.16 17.95
CA SER A 8 -46.51 -9.84 17.40
C SER A 8 -45.35 -8.85 17.42
N ILE A 9 -44.49 -8.96 18.42
CA ILE A 9 -43.17 -8.33 18.43
C ILE A 9 -42.42 -9.00 17.29
N ASN A 10 -42.36 -8.32 16.15
CA ASN A 10 -41.36 -8.61 15.13
C ASN A 10 -40.00 -8.31 15.76
N SER A 11 -39.41 -9.30 16.44
CA SER A 11 -37.98 -9.33 16.67
C SER A 11 -37.35 -9.59 15.31
N PHE A 12 -37.23 -8.55 14.49
CA PHE A 12 -36.20 -8.56 13.47
C PHE A 12 -34.89 -8.66 14.23
N ASP A 13 -34.28 -9.82 14.07
CA ASP A 13 -32.96 -10.15 14.56
C ASP A 13 -32.06 -8.94 14.42
N ASN A 14 -31.44 -8.58 15.54
CA ASN A 14 -30.38 -7.61 15.61
C ASN A 14 -29.19 -8.22 14.86
N TYR A 15 -29.23 -8.19 13.53
CA TYR A 15 -28.08 -8.46 12.68
C TYR A 15 -27.10 -7.32 12.99
N ASN A 16 -26.23 -7.54 13.97
CA ASN A 16 -24.92 -6.91 13.96
C ASN A 16 -24.29 -7.38 12.65
N THR A 17 -24.48 -6.60 11.58
CA THR A 17 -23.96 -6.89 10.27
C THR A 17 -22.44 -6.84 10.39
N ARG A 18 -21.83 -8.00 10.65
CA ARG A 18 -20.39 -8.13 10.77
C ARG A 18 -19.78 -7.66 9.45
N ILE A 19 -18.82 -6.74 9.52
CA ILE A 19 -18.15 -6.17 8.34
C ILE A 19 -17.65 -7.32 7.46
N THR A 20 -17.95 -7.22 6.17
CA THR A 20 -17.54 -8.21 5.17
C THR A 20 -16.17 -7.89 4.58
N LYS A 21 -15.47 -8.92 4.07
CA LYS A 21 -14.18 -8.74 3.39
C LYS A 21 -14.30 -7.80 2.18
N GLU A 22 -15.38 -7.89 1.42
CA GLU A 22 -15.60 -7.03 0.25
C GLU A 22 -15.76 -5.56 0.63
N GLU A 23 -16.51 -5.25 1.69
CA GLU A 23 -16.64 -3.88 2.19
C GLU A 23 -15.29 -3.30 2.62
N VAL A 24 -14.46 -4.09 3.32
CA VAL A 24 -13.12 -3.67 3.73
C VAL A 24 -12.21 -3.44 2.51
N ARG A 25 -12.23 -4.35 1.52
CA ARG A 25 -11.44 -4.18 0.28
C ARG A 25 -11.83 -2.90 -0.46
N ASP A 26 -13.13 -2.67 -0.61
CA ASP A 26 -13.68 -1.46 -1.23
C ASP A 26 -13.26 -0.20 -0.49
N LYS A 27 -13.28 -0.23 0.85
CA LYS A 27 -12.83 0.90 1.67
C LYS A 27 -11.34 1.15 1.49
N ILE A 28 -10.51 0.12 1.57
CA ILE A 28 -9.05 0.23 1.38
C ILE A 28 -8.73 0.92 0.05
N TYR A 29 -9.32 0.46 -1.05
CA TYR A 29 -9.06 1.04 -2.38
C TYR A 29 -9.48 2.52 -2.51
N LYS A 30 -10.43 2.98 -1.70
CA LYS A 30 -10.93 4.36 -1.72
C LYS A 30 -10.27 5.26 -0.67
N ASP A 31 -9.53 4.67 0.27
CA ASP A 31 -8.95 5.38 1.40
C ASP A 31 -7.59 5.99 1.05
N SER A 32 -7.53 7.33 1.06
CA SER A 32 -6.32 8.08 0.72
C SER A 32 -5.20 7.92 1.74
N ASN A 33 -5.49 7.61 3.01
CA ASN A 33 -4.47 7.39 4.02
C ASN A 33 -3.74 6.07 3.76
N ILE A 34 -4.47 5.04 3.32
CA ILE A 34 -3.87 3.77 2.91
C ILE A 34 -2.96 3.98 1.70
N GLU A 35 -3.46 4.65 0.65
CA GLU A 35 -2.67 4.92 -0.55
C GLU A 35 -1.38 5.66 -0.20
N LYS A 36 -1.49 6.74 0.59
CA LYS A 36 -0.34 7.52 1.04
C LYS A 36 0.66 6.67 1.81
N LYS A 37 0.19 5.83 2.74
CA LYS A 37 1.07 4.98 3.56
C LYS A 37 1.81 3.93 2.75
N ILE A 38 1.14 3.34 1.76
CA ILE A 38 1.78 2.40 0.83
C ILE A 38 2.90 3.08 0.05
N LYS A 39 2.63 4.27 -0.52
CA LYS A 39 3.61 5.04 -1.30
C LYS A 39 4.82 5.44 -0.44
N GLU A 40 4.58 6.05 0.72
CA GLU A 40 5.65 6.42 1.66
C GLU A 40 6.54 5.22 2.02
N GLY A 41 5.93 4.08 2.38
CA GLY A 41 6.71 2.91 2.79
C GLY A 41 7.45 2.19 1.65
N VAL A 42 6.95 2.29 0.41
CA VAL A 42 7.66 1.84 -0.79
C VAL A 42 8.89 2.69 -1.03
N GLU A 43 8.71 4.02 -1.06
CA GLU A 43 9.78 4.99 -1.32
C GLU A 43 10.86 4.88 -0.24
N ASP A 44 10.46 4.84 1.04
CA ASP A 44 11.38 4.65 2.16
C ASP A 44 12.21 3.37 2.01
N TYR A 45 11.58 2.27 1.61
CA TYR A 45 12.29 1.00 1.40
C TYR A 45 13.27 1.10 0.24
N LEU A 46 12.84 1.63 -0.92
CA LEU A 46 13.66 1.73 -2.12
C LEU A 46 14.81 2.74 -1.95
N ASP A 47 14.59 3.85 -1.25
CA ASP A 47 15.65 4.78 -0.91
C ASP A 47 16.69 4.12 0.01
N LEU A 48 16.23 3.41 1.05
CA LEU A 48 17.11 2.75 2.01
C LEU A 48 17.90 1.59 1.41
N SER A 49 17.31 0.85 0.46
CA SER A 49 17.88 -0.38 -0.08
C SER A 49 18.59 -0.19 -1.41
N ILE A 50 18.11 0.71 -2.28
CA ILE A 50 18.62 0.91 -3.64
C ILE A 50 19.32 2.26 -3.77
N LEU A 51 18.67 3.39 -3.44
CA LEU A 51 19.27 4.72 -3.64
C LEU A 51 20.59 4.86 -2.88
N LYS A 52 20.66 4.34 -1.64
CA LYS A 52 21.88 4.33 -0.81
C LYS A 52 23.07 3.58 -1.41
N MET A 53 22.88 2.81 -2.49
CA MET A 53 23.98 2.15 -3.22
C MET A 53 24.65 3.10 -4.24
N HIS A 54 24.05 4.26 -4.51
CA HIS A 54 24.56 5.28 -5.42
C HIS A 54 25.28 6.40 -4.66
N SER A 55 25.76 7.44 -5.36
CA SER A 55 26.45 8.55 -4.69
C SER A 55 25.55 9.30 -3.70
N ASP A 56 26.15 9.98 -2.71
CA ASP A 56 25.42 10.76 -1.70
C ASP A 56 24.56 11.90 -2.30
N ASN A 57 24.86 12.31 -3.54
CA ASN A 57 24.12 13.36 -4.25
C ASN A 57 23.11 12.79 -5.26
N ALA A 58 23.01 11.46 -5.37
CA ALA A 58 22.02 10.83 -6.22
C ALA A 58 20.62 11.14 -5.71
N TYR A 59 19.66 11.21 -6.63
CA TYR A 59 18.25 11.38 -6.30
C TYR A 59 17.40 10.41 -7.10
N SER A 60 16.29 10.00 -6.49
CA SER A 60 15.31 9.08 -7.04
C SER A 60 14.06 9.82 -7.54
N GLU A 61 13.45 9.30 -8.61
CA GLU A 61 12.09 9.62 -9.04
C GLU A 61 11.29 8.32 -9.07
N TYR A 62 10.02 8.40 -8.66
CA TYR A 62 9.13 7.25 -8.56
C TYR A 62 7.91 7.42 -9.46
N ASP A 63 7.57 6.37 -10.20
CA ASP A 63 6.37 6.28 -11.00
C ASP A 63 5.61 4.99 -10.66
N TYR A 64 4.33 5.14 -10.32
CA TYR A 64 3.49 4.03 -9.88
C TYR A 64 2.70 3.52 -11.08
N LEU A 65 3.09 2.35 -11.59
CA LEU A 65 2.57 1.85 -12.87
C LEU A 65 1.11 1.43 -12.79
N ASN A 66 0.66 1.05 -11.59
CA ASN A 66 -0.71 0.64 -11.31
C ASN A 66 -1.11 1.17 -9.93
N ASN A 67 -2.43 1.18 -9.67
CA ASN A 67 -2.88 1.09 -8.28
C ASN A 67 -2.39 -0.23 -7.68
N TYR A 68 -2.06 -0.22 -6.40
CA TYR A 68 -1.69 -1.44 -5.70
C TYR A 68 -2.83 -2.47 -5.76
N MET A 69 -2.50 -3.75 -5.63
CA MET A 69 -3.45 -4.86 -5.68
C MET A 69 -3.53 -5.54 -4.32
N LEU A 70 -4.72 -5.61 -3.72
CA LEU A 70 -4.97 -6.43 -2.55
C LEU A 70 -5.03 -7.90 -2.95
N ILE A 71 -4.10 -8.69 -2.41
CA ILE A 71 -4.03 -10.14 -2.61
C ILE A 71 -4.93 -10.83 -1.58
N THR A 72 -4.67 -10.56 -0.29
CA THR A 72 -5.41 -11.14 0.83
C THR A 72 -6.04 -10.04 1.69
N THR A 73 -7.13 -10.38 2.38
CA THR A 73 -7.76 -9.51 3.37
C THR A 73 -8.35 -10.41 4.44
N GLU A 74 -7.81 -10.34 5.64
CA GLU A 74 -8.29 -11.07 6.81
C GLU A 74 -8.83 -10.09 7.85
N ILE A 75 -10.03 -10.38 8.35
CA ILE A 75 -10.73 -9.58 9.37
C ILE A 75 -10.88 -10.44 10.61
N PHE A 76 -10.32 -9.99 11.72
CA PHE A 76 -10.38 -10.67 13.01
C PHE A 76 -11.58 -10.17 13.83
N GLU A 77 -11.97 -10.92 14.86
CA GLU A 77 -13.18 -10.64 15.66
C GLU A 77 -13.19 -9.26 16.34
N GLU A 78 -12.02 -8.66 16.56
CA GLU A 78 -11.88 -7.35 17.20
C GLU A 78 -11.85 -6.17 16.19
N GLY A 79 -12.11 -6.44 14.90
CA GLY A 79 -12.01 -5.44 13.84
C GLY A 79 -10.58 -5.20 13.35
N TYR A 80 -9.61 -6.01 13.80
CA TYR A 80 -8.26 -5.96 13.26
C TYR A 80 -8.25 -6.49 11.82
N VAL A 81 -7.54 -5.80 10.93
CA VAL A 81 -7.44 -6.14 9.51
C VAL A 81 -5.97 -6.34 9.13
N ILE A 82 -5.68 -7.44 8.43
CA ILE A 82 -4.38 -7.69 7.79
C ILE A 82 -4.60 -7.91 6.30
N CYS A 83 -3.82 -7.23 5.47
CA CYS A 83 -3.85 -7.40 4.02
C CYS A 83 -2.45 -7.58 3.45
N ASP A 84 -2.32 -8.48 2.49
CA ASP A 84 -1.13 -8.54 1.63
C ASP A 84 -1.41 -7.79 0.34
N ILE A 85 -0.43 -6.99 -0.09
CA ILE A 85 -0.54 -6.05 -1.20
C ILE A 85 0.63 -6.25 -2.15
N HIS A 86 0.35 -6.21 -3.45
CA HIS A 86 1.36 -6.08 -4.49
C HIS A 86 1.32 -4.70 -5.12
N ILE A 87 2.47 -4.15 -5.48
CA ILE A 87 2.58 -2.86 -6.17
C ILE A 87 3.74 -2.88 -7.15
N ASP A 88 3.53 -2.29 -8.33
CA ASP A 88 4.54 -2.11 -9.36
C ASP A 88 5.03 -0.66 -9.34
N VAL A 89 6.32 -0.47 -9.13
CA VAL A 89 6.93 0.85 -8.94
C VAL A 89 8.14 0.95 -9.84
N ASN A 90 8.12 1.91 -10.76
CA ASN A 90 9.33 2.28 -11.48
C ASN A 90 10.13 3.27 -10.63
N MET A 91 11.40 2.97 -10.40
CA MET A 91 12.35 3.86 -9.77
C MET A 91 13.40 4.26 -10.80
N LYS A 92 13.61 5.57 -10.93
CA LYS A 92 14.71 6.15 -11.71
C LYS A 92 15.70 6.79 -10.77
N ILE A 93 16.97 6.48 -10.90
CA ILE A 93 18.03 7.13 -10.13
C ILE A 93 18.89 7.95 -11.07
N TYR A 94 19.06 9.21 -10.73
CA TYR A 94 19.98 10.09 -11.41
C TYR A 94 21.19 10.33 -10.51
N ASP A 95 22.37 10.14 -11.08
CA ASP A 95 23.64 10.28 -10.38
C ASP A 95 24.56 11.25 -11.16
N TYR A 96 25.72 11.56 -10.60
CA TYR A 96 26.68 12.53 -11.13
C TYR A 96 28.02 11.86 -11.41
N MET A 97 28.55 12.08 -12.61
CA MET A 97 29.89 11.65 -12.97
C MET A 97 30.82 12.87 -13.09
N PRO A 98 32.05 12.81 -12.55
CA PRO A 98 33.04 13.85 -12.78
C PRO A 98 33.39 13.94 -14.27
N LYS A 99 33.37 15.16 -14.81
CA LYS A 99 33.91 15.51 -16.12
C LYS A 99 35.17 16.35 -15.97
N ASP A 100 35.97 16.42 -17.03
CA ASP A 100 37.10 17.35 -17.11
C ASP A 100 36.64 18.79 -16.78
N ASP A 101 37.50 19.56 -16.12
CA ASP A 101 37.25 20.93 -15.63
C ASP A 101 36.35 21.07 -14.38
N ASN A 102 36.36 20.11 -13.44
CA ASN A 102 35.60 20.16 -12.17
C ASN A 102 34.07 20.30 -12.34
N LYS A 103 33.54 19.90 -13.49
CA LYS A 103 32.09 19.89 -13.76
C LYS A 103 31.56 18.50 -13.53
N ASN A 104 30.46 18.37 -12.77
CA ASN A 104 29.74 17.12 -12.65
C ASN A 104 28.60 17.10 -13.67
N GLU A 105 28.47 16.01 -14.43
CA GLU A 105 27.36 15.80 -15.35
C GLU A 105 26.38 14.78 -14.78
N ARG A 106 25.10 15.11 -14.83
CA ARG A 106 24.02 14.20 -14.40
C ARG A 106 23.78 13.15 -15.47
N TYR A 107 23.65 11.89 -15.06
CA TYR A 107 23.24 10.79 -15.93
C TYR A 107 22.15 9.95 -15.24
N LEU A 108 21.39 9.20 -16.03
CA LEU A 108 20.45 8.20 -15.53
C LEU A 108 21.23 6.93 -15.17
N ALA A 109 21.36 6.66 -13.88
CA ALA A 109 22.14 5.55 -13.34
C ALA A 109 21.34 4.25 -13.23
N LEU A 110 20.00 4.36 -13.07
CA LEU A 110 19.09 3.22 -12.94
C LEU A 110 17.70 3.62 -13.45
N ASP A 111 17.02 2.71 -14.14
CA ASP A 111 15.61 2.81 -14.53
C ASP A 111 15.02 1.41 -14.45
N ASN A 112 14.54 1.03 -13.27
CA ASN A 112 14.04 -0.32 -13.00
C ASN A 112 12.62 -0.30 -12.45
N ILE A 113 11.83 -1.26 -12.92
CA ILE A 113 10.52 -1.58 -12.35
C ILE A 113 10.71 -2.65 -11.28
N TYR A 114 10.16 -2.39 -10.11
CA TYR A 114 10.12 -3.29 -8.96
C TYR A 114 8.69 -3.77 -8.73
N LEU A 115 8.47 -5.08 -8.81
CA LEU A 115 7.25 -5.72 -8.34
C LEU A 115 7.43 -6.02 -6.85
N MET A 116 6.78 -5.24 -6.00
CA MET A 116 6.97 -5.26 -4.56
C MET A 116 5.77 -5.86 -3.84
N GLY A 117 6.09 -6.53 -2.74
CA GLY A 117 5.16 -7.11 -1.79
C GLY A 117 5.19 -6.40 -0.44
N LEU A 118 4.01 -5.98 0.02
CA LEU A 118 3.79 -5.29 1.29
C LEU A 118 2.71 -5.99 2.13
N ASN A 119 2.81 -5.86 3.44
CA ASN A 119 1.78 -6.26 4.39
C ASN A 119 1.25 -5.02 5.11
N LEU A 120 -0.06 -4.83 5.08
CA LEU A 120 -0.79 -3.71 5.67
C LEU A 120 -1.58 -4.21 6.88
N LYS A 121 -1.52 -3.47 7.99
CA LYS A 121 -2.25 -3.80 9.22
C LYS A 121 -2.89 -2.55 9.80
N PHE A 122 -4.16 -2.64 10.18
CA PHE A 122 -4.89 -1.55 10.81
C PHE A 122 -6.10 -2.09 11.57
N SER A 123 -6.78 -1.22 12.33
CA SER A 123 -8.01 -1.54 13.05
C SER A 123 -9.20 -0.84 12.40
N LEU A 124 -10.32 -1.55 12.27
CA LEU A 124 -11.58 -1.07 11.71
C LEU A 124 -12.75 -1.76 12.43
N LYS A 125 -13.41 -1.05 13.35
CA LYS A 125 -14.51 -1.62 14.15
C LYS A 125 -15.83 -1.54 13.42
N GLU A 126 -16.09 -0.42 12.75
CA GLU A 126 -17.23 -0.21 11.87
C GLU A 126 -16.75 0.20 10.47
N ILE A 127 -17.50 -0.17 9.43
CA ILE A 127 -17.09 0.12 8.04
C ILE A 127 -17.00 1.64 7.75
N ASN A 128 -17.76 2.44 8.49
CA ASN A 128 -17.78 3.89 8.35
C ASN A 128 -16.67 4.60 9.15
N ASP A 129 -15.94 3.89 10.01
CA ASP A 129 -14.83 4.46 10.77
C ASP A 129 -13.70 4.89 9.84
N ASP A 130 -12.96 5.93 10.19
CA ASP A 130 -11.73 6.30 9.47
C ASP A 130 -10.65 5.23 9.69
N ILE A 131 -9.85 4.95 8.66
CA ILE A 131 -8.69 4.07 8.81
C ILE A 131 -7.51 4.91 9.30
N GLU A 132 -7.10 4.63 10.53
CA GLU A 132 -5.96 5.28 11.19
C GLU A 132 -4.94 4.25 11.70
N ASN A 133 -3.77 4.73 12.14
CA ASN A 133 -2.70 3.91 12.73
C ASN A 133 -2.28 2.72 11.86
N ILE A 134 -2.08 3.00 10.58
CA ILE A 134 -1.72 2.02 9.56
C ILE A 134 -0.26 1.60 9.77
N GLU A 135 -0.04 0.31 10.04
CA GLU A 135 1.28 -0.30 9.96
C GLU A 135 1.49 -0.88 8.56
N LEU A 136 2.59 -0.50 7.91
CA LEU A 136 3.04 -1.10 6.66
C LEU A 136 4.37 -1.83 6.91
N ARG A 137 4.49 -3.05 6.39
CA ARG A 137 5.73 -3.83 6.43
C ARG A 137 6.06 -4.29 5.03
N TYR A 138 7.30 -4.07 4.61
CA TYR A 138 7.85 -4.72 3.43
C TYR A 138 8.07 -6.20 3.71
N PHE A 139 7.78 -7.07 2.73
CA PHE A 139 8.12 -8.48 2.84
C PHE A 139 9.01 -9.00 1.71
N ASN A 140 8.84 -8.57 0.45
CA ASN A 140 9.69 -9.07 -0.65
C ASN A 140 9.64 -8.21 -1.94
N ILE A 141 10.67 -8.34 -2.79
CA ILE A 141 10.68 -7.94 -4.20
C ILE A 141 10.55 -9.24 -4.99
N TYR A 142 9.51 -9.33 -5.80
CA TYR A 142 9.22 -10.52 -6.59
C TYR A 142 9.87 -10.50 -7.97
N GLY A 143 10.16 -9.32 -8.49
CA GLY A 143 10.75 -9.15 -9.80
C GLY A 143 11.36 -7.76 -9.96
N ILE A 144 12.42 -7.70 -10.75
CA ILE A 144 13.08 -6.47 -11.18
C ILE A 144 13.17 -6.53 -12.69
N SER A 145 12.68 -5.49 -13.36
CA SER A 145 12.83 -5.32 -14.81
C SER A 145 13.65 -4.09 -15.10
N ASP A 146 14.73 -4.25 -15.85
CA ASP A 146 15.64 -3.16 -16.23
C ASP A 146 15.16 -2.53 -17.54
N ASN A 147 14.75 -1.26 -17.49
CA ASN A 147 14.30 -0.52 -18.68
C ASN A 147 15.46 0.14 -19.44
N LEU A 148 16.64 0.26 -18.83
CA LEU A 148 17.80 0.93 -19.41
C LEU A 148 18.47 0.08 -20.49
N HIS A 149 18.39 -1.25 -20.38
CA HIS A 149 19.10 -2.19 -21.25
C HIS A 149 18.20 -3.11 -22.09
N GLN A 150 16.89 -2.89 -22.10
CA GLN A 150 15.96 -3.59 -23.01
C GLN A 150 16.23 -3.18 -24.46
N SER A 151 16.96 -4.04 -25.19
CA SER A 151 17.30 -3.92 -26.61
C SER A 151 16.43 -4.82 -27.47
#